data_AF-A0AA38IQK4-F1
#
_entry.id   AF-A0AA38IQK4-F1
#
_cell.length_a   1.000
_cell.length_b   1.000
_cell.length_c   1.000
_cell.angle_alpha   90.00
_cell.angle_beta   90.00
_cell.angle_gamma   90.00
#
_symmetry.space_group_name_H-M   'P 1'
#
loop_
_entity.id
_entity.type
_entity.pdbx_description
1 polymer ?
#
loop_
_entity_poly.entity_id
_entity_poly.type
_entity_poly.pdbx_seq_one_letter_code
_entity_poly.pdbx_strand_id
1 'polypeptide(L)'
;MKTRFYTYWTATAATKVLQYAKDIGMILFCFPAHCTHRLQPLDVGFFHLSKLITTKKFRQQHPGRIVTHFQVAGLFNKAYLMAATPANAVHAFAKTGIYDWMFQLSSTTDRPNMTNAKMVKNNYNKEA
;
A
#
# COMPACT_ATOMS: atom_id res chain seq x y z
N MET A 1 16.55 20.21 4.14
CA MET A 1 16.19 19.56 2.86
C MET A 1 14.73 19.13 2.96
N LYS A 2 13.83 19.76 2.21
CA LYS A 2 12.36 19.59 2.30
C LYS A 2 11.92 18.35 1.53
N THR A 3 11.38 17.34 2.20
CA THR A 3 10.68 16.22 1.55
C THR A 3 9.18 16.42 1.69
N ARG A 4 8.58 17.03 0.66
CA ARG A 4 7.14 16.98 0.37
C ARG A 4 6.95 15.92 -0.71
N PHE A 5 6.07 14.97 -0.50
CA PHE A 5 5.52 14.15 -1.57
C PHE A 5 3.99 14.25 -1.50
N TYR A 6 3.42 15.01 -2.44
CA TYR A 6 2.00 15.08 -2.74
C TYR A 6 1.78 14.33 -4.06
N THR A 7 0.90 13.34 -4.08
CA THR A 7 0.14 13.00 -5.29
C THR A 7 -1.10 13.91 -5.29
N TYR A 8 -1.37 14.60 -6.39
CA TYR A 8 -2.46 15.56 -6.49
C TYR A 8 -3.82 14.84 -6.48
N TRP A 9 -4.38 14.64 -5.28
CA TRP A 9 -5.80 14.86 -4.98
C TRP A 9 -5.96 14.98 -3.45
N THR A 10 -6.05 16.22 -2.98
CA THR A 10 -6.42 16.65 -1.61
C THR A 10 -5.53 16.20 -0.44
N ALA A 11 -4.64 17.08 0.01
CA ALA A 11 -4.06 17.05 1.36
C ALA A 11 -5.13 16.98 2.47
N THR A 12 -6.35 17.40 2.17
CA THR A 12 -7.53 17.34 3.05
C THR A 12 -8.23 15.98 3.10
N ALA A 13 -8.11 15.11 2.08
CA ALA A 13 -8.62 13.73 2.19
C ALA A 13 -7.68 12.86 3.03
N ALA A 14 -6.36 13.05 2.90
CA ALA A 14 -5.38 12.31 3.69
C ALA A 14 -5.59 12.50 5.20
N THR A 15 -5.88 13.72 5.65
CA THR A 15 -6.12 14.02 7.08
C THR A 15 -7.41 13.40 7.61
N LYS A 16 -8.51 13.44 6.83
CA LYS A 16 -9.77 12.77 7.19
C LYS A 16 -9.61 11.24 7.26
N VAL A 17 -8.89 10.65 6.30
CA VAL A 17 -8.62 9.20 6.28
C VAL A 17 -7.72 8.79 7.45
N LEU A 18 -6.71 9.59 7.79
CA LEU A 18 -5.85 9.34 8.94
C LEU A 18 -6.61 9.45 10.26
N GLN A 19 -7.47 10.44 10.41
CA GLN A 19 -8.30 10.59 11.61
C GLN A 19 -9.27 9.41 11.74
N TYR A 20 -9.97 9.05 10.66
CA TYR A 20 -10.86 7.90 10.65
C TYR A 20 -10.13 6.60 10.96
N ALA A 21 -8.95 6.37 10.37
CA ALA A 21 -8.11 5.22 10.65
C ALA A 21 -7.68 5.17 12.14
N LYS A 22 -7.36 6.33 12.73
CA LYS A 22 -7.03 6.44 14.15
C LYS A 22 -8.23 6.11 15.04
N ASP A 23 -9.42 6.59 14.68
CA ASP A 23 -10.65 6.38 15.45
C ASP A 23 -11.11 4.91 15.44
N ILE A 24 -10.90 4.20 14.33
CA ILE A 24 -11.20 2.75 14.21
C ILE A 24 -10.03 1.84 14.65
N GLY A 25 -8.87 2.41 15.02
CA GLY A 25 -7.67 1.66 15.38
C GLY A 25 -6.98 0.93 14.21
N MET A 26 -7.19 1.38 12.97
CA MET A 26 -6.58 0.81 11.77
C MET A 26 -5.16 1.34 11.56
N ILE A 27 -4.22 0.43 11.36
CA ILE A 27 -2.84 0.75 11.02
C ILE A 27 -2.73 1.05 9.53
N LEU A 28 -2.28 2.26 9.18
CA LEU A 28 -2.02 2.65 7.80
C LEU A 28 -0.53 2.45 7.44
N PHE A 29 -0.29 1.73 6.36
CA PHE A 29 1.05 1.52 5.83
C PHE A 29 1.40 2.55 4.76
N CYS A 30 2.54 3.24 4.93
CA CYS A 30 3.07 4.18 3.94
C CYS A 30 4.34 3.62 3.29
N PHE A 31 4.30 3.41 1.97
CA PHE A 31 5.46 2.97 1.20
C PHE A 31 6.38 4.15 0.85
N PRO A 32 7.71 3.97 0.87
CA PRO A 32 8.62 4.96 0.32
C PRO A 32 8.36 5.17 -1.18
N ALA A 33 8.69 6.37 -1.67
CA ALA A 33 8.54 6.70 -3.09
C ALA A 33 9.29 5.68 -3.96
N HIS A 34 8.70 5.36 -5.12
CA HIS A 34 9.26 4.44 -6.13
C HIS A 34 9.43 2.97 -5.69
N CYS A 35 8.88 2.54 -4.55
CA CYS A 35 8.96 1.14 -4.08
C CYS A 35 7.65 0.35 -4.22
N THR A 36 6.60 0.96 -4.76
CA THR A 36 5.25 0.38 -4.94
C THR A 36 5.30 -0.99 -5.62
N HIS A 37 6.03 -1.09 -6.72
CA HIS A 37 6.18 -2.30 -7.53
C HIS A 37 6.83 -3.51 -6.83
N ARG A 38 7.44 -3.29 -5.64
CA ARG A 38 8.07 -4.35 -4.83
C ARG A 38 7.35 -4.61 -3.52
N LEU A 39 6.73 -3.58 -2.96
CA LEU A 39 6.16 -3.63 -1.63
C LEU A 39 4.64 -3.76 -1.63
N GLN A 40 3.94 -3.45 -2.74
CA GLN A 40 2.49 -3.65 -2.81
C GLN A 40 2.14 -5.08 -3.25
N PRO A 41 1.48 -5.88 -2.39
CA PRO A 41 1.14 -7.27 -2.72
C PRO A 41 0.25 -7.37 -3.95
N LEU A 42 -0.64 -6.37 -4.11
CA LEU A 42 -1.52 -6.25 -5.27
C LEU A 42 -0.73 -6.11 -6.59
N ASP A 43 0.30 -5.27 -6.61
CA ASP A 43 1.14 -5.05 -7.78
C ASP A 43 2.03 -6.27 -8.08
N VAL A 44 2.63 -6.85 -7.03
CA VAL A 44 3.60 -7.95 -7.13
C VAL A 44 2.95 -9.29 -7.52
N GLY A 45 1.77 -9.59 -6.99
CA GLY A 45 1.05 -10.82 -7.27
C GLY A 45 -0.02 -10.60 -8.33
N PHE A 46 -1.11 -9.95 -7.92
CA PHE A 46 -2.36 -9.94 -8.66
C PHE A 46 -2.27 -9.24 -10.03
N PHE A 47 -1.76 -8.00 -10.08
CA PHE A 47 -1.67 -7.26 -11.33
C PHE A 47 -0.59 -7.78 -12.26
N HIS A 48 0.51 -8.28 -11.71
CA HIS A 48 1.53 -8.97 -12.51
C HIS A 48 0.94 -10.21 -13.20
N LEU A 49 0.28 -11.09 -12.44
CA LEU A 49 -0.31 -12.33 -12.96
C LEU A 49 -1.43 -12.07 -13.97
N SER A 50 -2.35 -11.15 -13.67
CA SER A 50 -3.48 -10.84 -14.57
C SER A 50 -3.01 -10.28 -15.91
N LYS A 51 -1.96 -9.43 -15.95
CA LYS A 51 -1.34 -8.94 -17.19
C LYS A 51 -0.71 -10.07 -18.00
N LEU A 52 0.01 -10.98 -17.34
CA LEU A 52 0.63 -12.13 -18.00
C LEU A 52 -0.41 -13.08 -18.60
N ILE A 53 -1.46 -13.42 -17.85
CA ILE A 53 -2.54 -14.31 -18.30
C ILE A 53 -3.26 -13.70 -19.50
N THR A 54 -3.65 -12.42 -19.39
CA THR A 54 -4.37 -11.70 -20.45
C THR A 54 -3.54 -11.68 -21.74
N THR A 55 -2.28 -11.25 -21.66
CA THR A 55 -1.44 -11.08 -22.84
C THR A 55 -1.05 -12.40 -23.48
N LYS A 56 -0.73 -13.43 -22.69
CA LYS A 56 -0.38 -14.75 -23.23
C LYS A 56 -1.57 -15.39 -23.95
N LYS A 57 -2.75 -15.42 -23.32
CA LYS A 57 -3.95 -16.03 -23.90
C LYS A 57 -4.43 -15.29 -25.15
N PHE A 58 -4.44 -13.96 -25.09
CA PHE A 58 -4.86 -13.15 -26.23
C PHE A 58 -3.94 -13.36 -27.44
N ARG A 59 -2.61 -13.33 -27.24
CA ARG A 59 -1.65 -13.57 -28.34
C ARG A 59 -1.75 -14.95 -28.96
N GLN A 60 -2.08 -15.98 -28.17
CA GLN A 60 -2.27 -17.34 -28.67
C GLN A 60 -3.54 -17.47 -29.52
N GLN A 61 -4.63 -16.81 -29.12
CA GLN A 61 -5.91 -16.88 -29.84
C GLN A 61 -5.96 -15.96 -31.06
N HIS A 62 -5.21 -14.84 -31.02
CA HIS A 62 -5.24 -13.79 -32.04
C HIS A 62 -3.82 -13.32 -32.39
N PRO A 63 -3.04 -14.13 -33.14
CA PRO A 63 -1.70 -13.74 -33.55
C PRO A 63 -1.73 -12.48 -34.41
N GLY A 64 -0.81 -11.55 -34.16
CA GLY A 64 -0.69 -10.29 -34.90
C GLY A 64 -1.74 -9.21 -34.59
N ARG A 65 -2.68 -9.48 -33.66
CA ARG A 65 -3.73 -8.51 -33.28
C ARG A 65 -3.36 -7.76 -31.99
N ILE A 66 -3.76 -6.49 -31.92
CA ILE A 66 -3.61 -5.65 -30.73
C ILE A 66 -4.92 -5.70 -29.92
N VAL A 67 -4.82 -5.69 -28.59
CA VAL A 67 -5.98 -5.61 -27.69
C VAL A 67 -6.61 -4.21 -27.80
N THR A 68 -7.90 -4.14 -28.12
CA THR A 68 -8.65 -2.88 -28.12
C THR A 68 -9.27 -2.60 -26.76
N HIS A 69 -9.53 -1.33 -26.43
CA HIS A 69 -10.08 -0.94 -25.12
C HIS A 69 -11.43 -1.60 -24.81
N PHE A 70 -12.26 -1.86 -25.83
CA PHE A 70 -13.53 -2.59 -25.69
C PHE A 70 -13.36 -4.03 -25.20
N GLN A 71 -12.24 -4.66 -25.50
CA GLN A 71 -11.96 -6.06 -25.13
C GLN A 71 -11.29 -6.17 -23.77
N VAL A 72 -10.71 -5.09 -23.25
CA VAL A 72 -9.96 -5.08 -21.99
C VAL A 72 -10.82 -5.58 -20.82
N ALA A 73 -12.07 -5.11 -20.72
CA ALA A 73 -12.94 -5.49 -19.60
C ALA A 73 -13.20 -7.01 -19.54
N GLY A 74 -13.53 -7.62 -20.69
CA GLY A 74 -13.78 -9.06 -20.77
C GLY A 74 -12.52 -9.90 -20.54
N LEU A 75 -11.38 -9.46 -21.06
CA LEU A 75 -10.08 -10.11 -20.84
C LEU A 75 -9.65 -10.02 -19.37
N PHE A 76 -9.82 -8.85 -18.78
CA PHE A 76 -9.49 -8.61 -17.38
C PHE A 76 -10.35 -9.46 -16.45
N ASN A 77 -11.67 -9.58 -16.70
CA ASN A 77 -12.53 -10.43 -15.89
C ASN A 77 -12.04 -11.89 -15.84
N LYS A 78 -11.70 -12.46 -17.01
CA LYS A 78 -11.16 -13.83 -17.09
C LYS A 78 -9.82 -13.97 -16.37
N ALA A 79 -8.95 -12.97 -16.49
CA ALA A 79 -7.66 -12.99 -15.81
C ALA A 79 -7.78 -12.75 -14.31
N TYR A 80 -8.73 -11.93 -13.87
CA TYR A 80 -9.04 -11.64 -12.48
C TYR A 80 -9.43 -12.92 -11.74
N LEU A 81 -10.38 -13.68 -12.29
CA LEU A 81 -10.85 -14.93 -11.70
C LEU A 81 -9.75 -15.98 -11.53
N MET A 82 -8.73 -15.96 -12.39
CA MET A 82 -7.58 -16.86 -12.31
C MET A 82 -6.47 -16.36 -11.39
N ALA A 83 -6.30 -15.05 -11.27
CA ALA A 83 -5.25 -14.45 -10.46
C ALA A 83 -5.68 -14.26 -9.00
N ALA A 84 -6.96 -14.00 -8.72
CA ALA A 84 -7.53 -13.75 -7.39
C ALA A 84 -7.74 -15.04 -6.57
N THR A 85 -6.71 -15.87 -6.46
CA THR A 85 -6.75 -17.07 -5.62
C THR A 85 -6.11 -16.82 -4.26
N PRO A 86 -6.58 -17.48 -3.18
CA PRO A 86 -5.98 -17.33 -1.85
C PRO A 86 -4.48 -17.66 -1.82
N ALA A 87 -4.06 -18.70 -2.57
CA ALA A 87 -2.66 -19.07 -2.68
C ALA A 87 -1.80 -17.94 -3.27
N ASN A 88 -2.27 -17.31 -4.36
CA ASN A 88 -1.55 -16.18 -4.96
C ASN A 88 -1.47 -14.98 -4.00
N ALA A 89 -2.51 -14.74 -3.21
CA ALA A 89 -2.49 -13.70 -2.19
C ALA A 89 -1.41 -13.99 -1.14
N VAL A 90 -1.39 -15.18 -0.55
CA VAL A 90 -0.39 -15.59 0.46
C VAL A 90 1.03 -15.43 -0.10
N HIS A 91 1.29 -15.91 -1.32
CA HIS A 91 2.59 -15.76 -1.96
C HIS A 91 2.96 -14.30 -2.25
N ALA A 92 1.99 -13.47 -2.60
CA ALA A 92 2.21 -12.05 -2.84
C ALA A 92 2.63 -11.33 -1.55
N PHE A 93 1.91 -11.56 -0.45
CA PHE A 93 2.27 -11.01 0.87
C PHE A 93 3.66 -11.47 1.32
N ALA A 94 3.95 -12.77 1.19
CA ALA A 94 5.27 -13.32 1.46
C ALA A 94 6.38 -12.63 0.64
N LYS A 95 6.16 -12.43 -0.65
CA LYS A 95 7.14 -11.80 -1.56
C LYS A 95 7.38 -10.32 -1.25
N THR A 96 6.37 -9.61 -0.74
CA THR A 96 6.51 -8.20 -0.35
C THR A 96 7.18 -7.99 1.00
N GLY A 97 7.43 -9.05 1.77
CA GLY A 97 7.90 -8.90 3.16
C GLY A 97 6.82 -8.39 4.12
N ILE A 98 5.58 -8.22 3.65
CA ILE A 98 4.42 -7.88 4.48
C ILE A 98 3.78 -9.20 4.94
N TYR A 99 4.57 -9.97 5.68
CA TYR A 99 4.13 -11.17 6.34
C TYR A 99 4.83 -11.16 7.71
N ASP A 100 4.05 -11.44 8.74
CA ASP A 100 4.47 -11.42 10.15
C ASP A 100 4.55 -10.04 10.84
N TRP A 101 4.34 -10.08 12.16
CA TRP A 101 4.19 -8.97 13.12
C TRP A 101 5.41 -8.05 13.27
N MET A 102 6.45 -8.24 12.46
CA MET A 102 7.75 -7.60 12.62
C MET A 102 7.97 -6.38 11.71
N PHE A 103 6.92 -5.87 11.06
CA PHE A 103 7.00 -4.59 10.37
C PHE A 103 6.86 -3.45 11.39
N GLN A 104 7.99 -2.88 11.83
CA GLN A 104 8.00 -1.80 12.80
C GLN A 104 7.15 -0.62 12.29
N LEU A 105 6.12 -0.29 13.08
CA LEU A 105 5.32 0.90 12.90
C LEU A 105 6.26 2.11 12.89
N SER A 106 6.20 2.92 11.84
CA SER A 106 6.81 4.24 11.88
C SER A 106 6.07 5.07 12.94
N SER A 107 6.60 5.14 14.15
CA SER A 107 6.11 5.96 15.27
C SER A 107 6.19 7.47 15.00
N THR A 108 6.44 7.88 13.76
CA THR A 108 6.81 9.24 13.35
C THR A 108 5.66 10.25 13.33
N THR A 109 4.48 9.93 13.88
CA THR A 109 3.38 10.91 13.96
C THR A 109 3.01 11.35 15.38
N ASP A 110 3.61 10.76 16.41
CA ASP A 110 3.66 11.40 17.73
C ASP A 110 5.11 11.87 17.96
N ARG A 111 5.48 12.99 17.35
CA ARG A 111 6.56 13.79 17.94
C ARG A 111 5.95 14.48 19.15
N PRO A 112 6.27 14.08 20.40
CA PRO A 112 5.84 14.85 21.55
C PRO A 112 6.35 16.27 21.36
N ASN A 113 5.44 17.24 21.48
CA ASN A 113 5.79 18.64 21.47
C ASN A 113 6.85 18.85 22.55
N MET A 114 8.07 19.25 22.15
CA MET A 114 9.26 19.28 23.03
C MET A 114 9.10 20.24 24.23
N THR A 115 8.02 21.01 24.24
CA THR A 115 7.55 21.90 25.31
C THR A 115 6.92 21.15 26.48
N ASN A 116 6.18 20.05 26.24
CA ASN A 116 5.49 19.31 27.31
C ASN A 116 6.43 18.35 28.06
N ALA A 117 7.50 17.86 27.40
CA ALA A 117 8.49 16.99 28.02
C ALA A 117 9.35 17.72 29.09
N LYS A 118 9.52 19.04 28.97
CA LYS A 118 10.20 19.85 29.98
C LYS A 118 9.32 20.15 31.19
N MET A 119 8.01 20.26 31.01
CA MET A 119 7.08 20.48 32.13
C MET A 119 6.94 19.24 33.02
N VAL A 120 6.96 18.03 32.44
CA VAL A 120 6.87 16.79 33.22
C VAL A 120 8.12 16.56 34.08
N LYS A 121 9.34 16.86 33.59
CA LYS A 121 10.57 16.67 34.38
C LYS A 121 10.71 17.62 35.57
N ASN A 122 10.16 18.84 35.49
CA ASN A 122 10.26 19.80 36.60
C ASN A 122 9.33 19.48 37.78
N ASN A 123 8.31 18.63 37.59
CA ASN A 123 7.41 18.23 38.67
C ASN A 123 7.94 17.05 39.49
N TYR A 124 8.85 16.22 38.95
CA TYR A 124 9.47 15.13 39.71
C TYR A 124 10.65 15.55 40.59
N ASN A 125 11.22 16.74 40.37
CA ASN A 125 12.35 17.27 41.16
C ASN A 125 11.93 18.30 42.23
N LYS A 126 10.64 18.40 42.55
CA LYS A 126 10.12 19.28 43.62
C LYS A 126 9.50 18.53 44.81
N GLU A 127 9.49 17.20 44.78
CA GLU A 127 8.95 16.35 45.85
C GLU A 127 9.99 15.39 46.45
N ALA A 128 11.28 15.77 46.44
CA ALA A 128 12.35 15.09 47.18
C ALA A 128 13.11 16.10 48.05
#